data_AF-A0A817HHU4-F1
#
_entry.id   AF-A0A817HHU4-F1
#
_cell.length_a   1.000
_cell.length_b   1.000
_cell.length_c   1.000
_cell.angle_alpha   90.00
_cell.angle_beta   90.00
_cell.angle_gamma   90.00
#
_symmetry.space_group_name_H-M   'P 1'
#
loop_
_entity.id
_entity.type
_entity.pdbx_description
1 polymer ?
#
loop_
_entity_poly.entity_id
_entity_poly.type
_entity_poly.pdbx_seq_one_letter_code
_entity_poly.pdbx_strand_id
1 'polypeptide(L)'
;MAQARTDAIVDSWNTKAKLNLTAEEEQHFKAWFHGAAERLTARRQAGKEVIAQLHAAVESNDSAKQEELLQKLREGFRKLSEGRERALDEFDKILRPEQRARIVVCAVQQAKESGRPVEHLIDSLLQTGDTN
;
A
#
# COMPACT_ATOMS: atom_id res chain seq x y z
N MET A 1 -15.53 6.90 4.77
CA MET A 1 -14.44 6.92 5.79
C MET A 1 -13.03 6.85 5.19
N ALA A 2 -12.79 6.26 4.00
CA ALA A 2 -11.45 6.19 3.38
C ALA A 2 -10.97 7.53 2.79
N GLN A 3 -11.87 8.36 2.27
CA GLN A 3 -11.54 9.66 1.67
C GLN A 3 -11.07 10.68 2.71
N ALA A 4 -11.82 10.86 3.80
CA ALA A 4 -11.41 11.74 4.91
C ALA A 4 -10.05 11.36 5.54
N ARG A 5 -9.70 10.06 5.58
CA ARG A 5 -8.36 9.62 6.01
C ARG A 5 -7.28 9.96 5.00
N THR A 6 -7.56 9.82 3.71
CA THR A 6 -6.65 10.20 2.62
C THR A 6 -6.40 11.70 2.65
N ASP A 7 -7.45 12.49 2.78
CA ASP A 7 -7.37 13.95 2.88
C ASP A 7 -6.52 14.37 4.08
N ALA A 8 -6.75 13.81 5.27
CA ALA A 8 -5.95 14.11 6.46
C ALA A 8 -4.46 13.74 6.31
N ILE A 9 -4.13 12.66 5.59
CA ILE A 9 -2.74 12.27 5.33
C ILE A 9 -2.08 13.25 4.36
N VAL A 10 -2.74 13.55 3.24
CA VAL A 10 -2.21 14.47 2.23
C VAL A 10 -2.09 15.88 2.79
N ASP A 11 -3.10 16.37 3.53
CA ASP A 11 -3.06 17.67 4.19
C ASP A 11 -1.95 17.73 5.22
N SER A 12 -1.77 16.68 6.03
CA SER A 12 -0.65 16.58 6.99
C SER A 12 0.69 16.63 6.27
N TRP A 13 0.83 16.02 5.10
CA TRP A 13 2.08 16.08 4.33
C TRP A 13 2.26 17.45 3.67
N ASN A 14 1.22 18.05 3.11
CA ASN A 14 1.33 19.38 2.49
C ASN A 14 1.64 20.47 3.54
N THR A 15 1.05 20.35 4.74
CA THR A 15 1.23 21.33 5.84
C THR A 15 2.47 21.07 6.70
N LYS A 16 2.70 19.83 7.16
CA LYS A 16 3.82 19.50 8.06
C LYS A 16 5.10 19.16 7.31
N ALA A 17 5.01 18.41 6.20
CA ALA A 17 6.17 18.08 5.36
C ALA A 17 6.50 19.18 4.32
N LYS A 18 5.67 20.24 4.26
CA LYS A 18 5.83 21.38 3.34
C LYS A 18 6.08 20.91 1.91
N LEU A 19 5.28 19.97 1.41
CA LEU A 19 5.41 19.47 0.04
C LEU A 19 5.12 20.56 -1.00
N ASN A 20 4.39 21.61 -0.62
CA ASN A 20 4.02 22.72 -1.47
C ASN A 20 3.41 22.21 -2.78
N LEU A 21 2.48 21.26 -2.66
CA LEU A 21 1.72 20.76 -3.81
C LEU A 21 0.88 21.89 -4.37
N THR A 22 0.83 22.02 -5.69
CA THR A 22 -0.19 22.85 -6.33
C THR A 22 -1.58 22.24 -6.11
N ALA A 23 -2.65 23.02 -6.27
CA ALA A 23 -4.01 22.47 -6.15
C ALA A 23 -4.28 21.31 -7.12
N GLU A 24 -3.67 21.37 -8.31
CA GLU A 24 -3.76 20.31 -9.33
C GLU A 24 -2.97 19.06 -8.93
N GLU A 25 -1.73 19.22 -8.45
CA GLU A 25 -0.91 18.12 -7.93
C GLU A 25 -1.60 17.45 -6.72
N GLU A 26 -2.17 18.25 -5.82
CA GLU A 26 -2.87 17.75 -4.64
C GLU A 26 -4.12 16.95 -5.01
N GLN A 27 -4.93 17.44 -5.96
CA GLN A 27 -6.12 16.73 -6.42
C GLN A 27 -5.76 15.42 -7.11
N HIS A 28 -4.74 15.43 -7.97
CA HIS A 28 -4.26 14.23 -8.67
C HIS A 28 -3.72 13.21 -7.66
N PHE A 29 -2.90 13.66 -6.71
CA PHE A 29 -2.32 12.82 -5.68
C PHE A 29 -3.38 12.21 -4.76
N LYS A 30 -4.38 12.99 -4.33
CA LYS A 30 -5.52 12.50 -3.52
C LYS A 30 -6.31 11.43 -4.27
N ALA A 31 -6.65 11.66 -5.54
CA ALA A 31 -7.39 10.71 -6.35
C ALA A 31 -6.62 9.39 -6.57
N TRP A 32 -5.33 9.50 -6.89
CA TRP A 32 -4.45 8.34 -7.07
C TRP A 32 -4.29 7.54 -5.77
N PHE A 33 -3.95 8.22 -4.66
CA PHE A 33 -3.71 7.57 -3.37
C PHE A 33 -4.97 6.89 -2.85
N HIS A 34 -6.13 7.55 -2.98
CA HIS A 34 -7.41 7.00 -2.62
C HIS A 34 -7.71 5.71 -3.42
N GLY A 35 -7.58 5.76 -4.76
CA GLY A 35 -7.77 4.59 -5.60
C GLY A 35 -6.80 3.45 -5.29
N ALA A 36 -5.54 3.76 -4.97
CA ALA A 36 -4.55 2.77 -4.56
C ALA A 36 -4.92 2.13 -3.21
N ALA A 37 -5.34 2.93 -2.22
CA ALA A 37 -5.76 2.45 -0.91
C ALA A 37 -7.03 1.57 -0.96
N GLU A 38 -8.00 1.94 -1.80
CA GLU A 38 -9.22 1.13 -2.01
C GLU A 38 -8.89 -0.21 -2.68
N ARG A 39 -8.07 -0.20 -3.74
CA ARG A 39 -7.60 -1.43 -4.39
C ARG A 39 -6.86 -2.34 -3.41
N LEU A 40 -5.97 -1.79 -2.59
CA LEU A 40 -5.24 -2.55 -1.57
C LEU A 40 -6.19 -3.15 -0.54
N THR A 41 -7.18 -2.38 -0.08
CA THR A 41 -8.17 -2.83 0.91
C THR A 41 -9.04 -3.95 0.35
N ALA A 42 -9.58 -3.78 -0.86
CA ALA A 42 -10.39 -4.79 -1.54
C ALA A 42 -9.60 -6.09 -1.76
N ARG A 43 -8.33 -5.98 -2.18
CA ARG A 43 -7.46 -7.15 -2.38
C ARG A 43 -7.12 -7.86 -1.07
N ARG A 44 -6.86 -7.13 0.02
CA ARG A 44 -6.66 -7.71 1.34
C ARG A 44 -7.90 -8.44 1.83
N GLN A 45 -9.09 -7.87 1.61
CA GLN A 45 -10.35 -8.49 1.99
C GLN A 45 -10.59 -9.79 1.20
N ALA A 46 -10.41 -9.76 -0.12
CA ALA A 46 -10.50 -10.96 -0.96
C ALA A 46 -9.48 -12.04 -0.52
N GLY A 47 -8.25 -11.64 -0.17
CA GLY A 47 -7.24 -12.57 0.36
C GLY A 47 -7.68 -13.24 1.67
N LYS A 48 -8.27 -12.49 2.61
CA LYS A 48 -8.81 -13.05 3.86
C LYS A 48 -9.91 -14.07 3.61
N GLU A 49 -10.80 -13.81 2.66
CA GLU A 49 -11.88 -14.73 2.30
C GLU A 49 -11.35 -16.03 1.68
N VAL A 50 -10.33 -15.94 0.82
CA VAL A 50 -9.66 -17.12 0.24
C VAL A 50 -8.96 -17.93 1.32
N ILE A 51 -8.31 -17.29 2.30
CA ILE A 51 -7.68 -17.98 3.44
C ILE A 51 -8.72 -18.70 4.30
N ALA A 52 -9.86 -18.07 4.58
CA ALA A 52 -10.95 -18.70 5.33
C ALA A 52 -11.50 -19.94 4.59
N GLN A 53 -11.66 -19.84 3.27
CA GLN A 53 -12.07 -20.98 2.44
C GLN A 53 -11.00 -22.08 2.40
N LEU A 54 -9.71 -21.70 2.39
CA LEU A 54 -8.61 -22.66 2.40
C LEU A 54 -8.56 -23.42 3.73
N HIS A 55 -8.80 -22.74 4.85
CA HIS A 55 -8.92 -23.38 6.15
C HIS A 55 -10.02 -24.45 6.17
N ALA A 56 -11.21 -24.12 5.67
CA ALA A 56 -12.31 -25.08 5.57
C ALA A 56 -11.98 -26.26 4.63
N ALA A 57 -11.27 -26.00 3.52
CA ALA A 57 -10.84 -27.04 2.59
C ALA A 57 -9.75 -27.97 3.17
N VAL A 58 -8.92 -27.45 4.06
CA VAL A 58 -7.95 -28.24 4.85
C VAL A 58 -8.70 -29.14 5.84
N GLU A 59 -9.67 -28.59 6.57
CA GLU A 59 -10.49 -29.36 7.53
C GLU A 59 -11.29 -30.48 6.84
N SER A 60 -11.75 -30.26 5.60
CA SER A 60 -12.48 -31.25 4.82
C SER A 60 -11.60 -32.23 4.02
N ASN A 61 -10.27 -32.10 4.10
CA ASN A 61 -9.29 -32.87 3.29
C ASN A 61 -9.54 -32.84 1.76
N ASP A 62 -10.18 -31.78 1.26
CA ASP A 62 -10.43 -31.61 -0.17
C ASP A 62 -9.18 -31.05 -0.88
N SER A 63 -8.30 -31.95 -1.30
CA SER A 63 -7.01 -31.60 -1.92
C SER A 63 -7.15 -30.82 -3.23
N ALA A 64 -8.20 -31.09 -4.01
CA ALA A 64 -8.46 -30.36 -5.25
C ALA A 64 -8.86 -28.90 -4.94
N LYS A 65 -9.69 -28.71 -3.90
CA LYS A 65 -10.11 -27.38 -3.47
C LYS A 65 -8.96 -26.60 -2.83
N GLN A 66 -8.08 -27.27 -2.08
CA GLN A 66 -6.89 -26.65 -1.50
C GLN A 66 -5.97 -26.09 -2.60
N GLU A 67 -5.65 -26.87 -3.63
CA GLU A 67 -4.77 -26.40 -4.72
C GLU A 67 -5.39 -25.24 -5.51
N GLU A 68 -6.71 -25.27 -5.78
CA GLU A 68 -7.44 -24.17 -6.41
C GLU A 68 -7.32 -22.86 -5.60
N LEU A 69 -7.51 -22.95 -4.28
CA LEU A 69 -7.48 -21.80 -3.38
C LEU A 69 -6.05 -21.27 -3.19
N LEU A 70 -5.05 -22.15 -3.13
CA LEU A 70 -3.64 -21.76 -3.12
C LEU A 70 -3.23 -21.02 -4.40
N GLN A 71 -3.69 -21.46 -5.57
CA GLN A 71 -3.45 -20.75 -6.84
C GLN A 71 -4.09 -19.36 -6.83
N LYS A 72 -5.34 -19.24 -6.38
CA LYS A 72 -6.03 -17.95 -6.22
C LYS A 72 -5.30 -17.02 -5.25
N LEU A 73 -4.74 -17.56 -4.16
CA LEU A 73 -3.95 -16.80 -3.19
C LEU A 73 -2.66 -16.27 -3.83
N ARG A 74 -1.91 -17.11 -4.55
CA ARG A 74 -0.68 -16.73 -5.29
C ARG A 74 -0.96 -15.66 -6.34
N GLU A 75 -2.04 -15.81 -7.11
CA GLU A 75 -2.44 -14.81 -8.11
C GLU A 75 -2.82 -13.47 -7.44
N GLY A 76 -3.49 -13.54 -6.28
CA GLY A 76 -3.79 -12.38 -5.45
C GLY A 76 -2.53 -11.64 -5.00
N PHE A 77 -1.50 -12.37 -4.54
CA PHE A 77 -0.21 -11.79 -4.15
C PHE A 77 0.55 -11.17 -5.33
N ARG A 78 0.57 -11.84 -6.49
CA ARG A 78 1.19 -11.27 -7.70
C ARG A 78 0.53 -9.94 -8.09
N LYS A 79 -0.81 -9.90 -8.13
CA LYS A 79 -1.56 -8.68 -8.45
C LYS A 79 -1.37 -7.55 -7.43
N LEU A 80 -1.16 -7.90 -6.15
CA LEU A 80 -0.81 -6.92 -5.12
C LEU A 80 0.57 -6.30 -5.38
N SER A 81 1.54 -7.12 -5.79
CA SER A 81 2.90 -6.68 -6.10
C SER A 81 2.95 -5.80 -7.36
N GLU A 82 2.31 -6.23 -8.45
CA GLU A 82 2.17 -5.42 -9.69
C GLU A 82 1.44 -4.10 -9.44
N GLY A 83 0.38 -4.14 -8.62
CA GLY A 83 -0.38 -2.94 -8.24
C GLY A 83 0.46 -1.95 -7.42
N ARG A 84 1.44 -2.43 -6.66
CA ARG A 84 2.39 -1.61 -5.91
C ARG A 84 3.44 -0.98 -6.82
N GLU A 85 4.03 -1.74 -7.75
CA GLU A 85 4.99 -1.19 -8.72
C GLU A 85 4.36 -0.07 -9.56
N ARG A 86 3.15 -0.31 -10.10
CA ARG A 86 2.42 0.75 -10.81
C ARG A 86 2.10 1.95 -9.94
N ALA A 87 1.87 1.76 -8.64
CA ALA A 87 1.66 2.86 -7.73
C ALA A 87 2.95 3.69 -7.58
N LEU A 88 4.12 3.05 -7.46
CA LEU A 88 5.41 3.75 -7.42
C LEU A 88 5.72 4.50 -8.72
N ASP A 89 5.40 3.92 -9.88
CA ASP A 89 5.58 4.58 -11.17
C ASP A 89 4.69 5.83 -11.31
N GLU A 90 3.43 5.76 -10.86
CA GLU A 90 2.52 6.90 -10.88
C GLU A 90 2.93 7.96 -9.84
N PHE A 91 3.44 7.54 -8.68
CA PHE A 91 4.02 8.43 -7.67
C PHE A 91 5.20 9.24 -8.25
N ASP A 92 6.04 8.61 -9.06
CA ASP A 92 7.17 9.23 -9.74
C ASP A 92 6.77 10.21 -10.85
N LYS A 93 5.61 10.00 -11.47
CA LYS A 93 5.05 10.92 -12.49
C LYS A 93 4.38 12.15 -11.88
N ILE A 94 3.71 12.00 -10.74
CA ILE A 94 2.92 13.07 -10.11
C ILE A 94 3.83 14.03 -9.32
N LEU A 95 4.90 13.53 -8.70
CA LEU A 95 5.71 14.30 -7.77
C LEU A 95 7.12 14.59 -8.27
N ARG A 96 7.56 15.84 -8.07
CA ARG A 96 8.94 16.24 -8.34
C ARG A 96 9.93 15.53 -7.41
N PRO A 97 11.20 15.33 -7.82
CA PRO A 97 12.21 14.65 -7.00
C PRO A 97 12.31 15.20 -5.57
N GLU A 98 12.23 16.52 -5.39
CA GLU A 98 12.34 17.18 -4.09
C GLU A 98 11.12 16.89 -3.19
N GLN A 99 9.94 16.75 -3.78
CA GLN A 99 8.71 16.39 -3.07
C GLN A 99 8.75 14.93 -2.62
N ARG A 100 9.22 14.02 -3.50
CA ARG A 100 9.42 12.60 -3.18
C ARG A 100 10.41 12.42 -2.04
N ALA A 101 11.56 13.10 -2.09
CA ALA A 101 12.56 13.08 -1.03
C ALA A 101 12.00 13.57 0.31
N ARG A 102 11.20 14.64 0.30
CA ARG A 102 10.53 15.15 1.52
C ARG A 102 9.56 14.15 2.12
N ILE A 103 8.76 13.45 1.31
CA ILE A 103 7.86 12.40 1.81
C ILE A 103 8.66 11.31 2.53
N VAL A 104 9.77 10.85 1.94
CA VAL A 104 10.63 9.83 2.56
C VAL A 104 11.23 10.35 3.88
N VAL A 105 11.79 11.56 3.90
CA VAL A 105 12.34 12.18 5.12
C VAL A 105 11.28 12.32 6.21
N CYS A 106 10.07 12.74 5.87
CA CYS A 106 8.99 12.89 6.84
C CYS A 106 8.45 11.54 7.33
N ALA A 107 8.41 10.51 6.49
CA ALA A 107 8.08 9.15 6.92
C ALA A 107 9.13 8.61 7.91
N VAL A 108 10.42 8.88 7.66
CA VAL A 108 11.52 8.54 8.58
C VAL A 108 11.42 9.31 9.89
N GLN A 109 11.10 10.60 9.85
CA GLN A 109 10.87 11.41 11.07
C GLN A 109 9.68 10.89 11.88
N GLN A 110 8.56 10.55 11.24
CA GLN A 110 7.40 9.95 11.90
C GLN A 110 7.71 8.59 12.53
N ALA A 111 8.54 7.76 11.88
CA ALA A 111 9.04 6.53 12.49
C ALA A 111 9.81 6.82 13.79
N LYS A 112 10.75 7.77 13.74
CA LYS A 112 11.55 8.17 14.92
C LYS A 112 10.68 8.70 16.06
N GLU A 113 9.73 9.57 15.76
CA GLU A 113 8.81 10.15 16.75
C GLU A 113 7.88 9.10 17.39
N SER A 114 7.52 8.05 16.64
CA SER A 114 6.71 6.94 17.14
C SER A 114 7.52 5.84 17.83
N GLY A 115 8.83 6.03 18.01
CA GLY A 115 9.73 5.05 18.62
C GLY A 115 9.95 3.80 17.78
N ARG A 116 9.54 3.81 16.50
CA ARG A 116 9.77 2.71 15.56
C ARG A 116 11.17 2.87 14.96
N PRO A 117 11.98 1.80 14.93
CA PRO A 117 13.28 1.86 14.28
C PRO A 117 13.12 2.21 12.81
N VAL A 118 14.01 3.07 12.29
CA VAL A 118 13.96 3.48 10.88
C VAL A 118 14.23 2.28 9.98
N GLU A 119 15.01 1.30 10.44
CA GLU A 119 15.21 0.03 9.75
C GLU A 119 13.87 -0.67 9.49
N HIS A 120 12.90 -0.65 10.40
CA HIS A 120 11.58 -1.25 10.14
C HIS A 120 10.77 -0.50 9.08
N LEU A 121 11.02 0.79 8.86
CA LEU A 121 10.36 1.58 7.83
C LEU A 121 10.98 1.27 6.46
N ILE A 122 12.31 1.17 6.39
CA ILE A 122 13.05 0.70 5.21
C ILE A 122 12.65 -0.74 4.91
N ASP A 123 12.60 -1.62 5.90
CA ASP A 123 12.14 -3.01 5.75
C ASP A 123 10.66 -3.08 5.37
N SER A 124 9.78 -2.19 5.84
CA SER A 124 8.38 -2.16 5.37
C SER A 124 8.26 -1.66 3.93
N LEU A 125 9.15 -0.74 3.51
CA LEU A 125 9.25 -0.25 2.14
C LEU A 125 9.96 -1.26 1.21
N LEU A 126 10.87 -2.08 1.72
CA LEU A 126 11.65 -3.08 0.98
C LEU A 126 11.03 -4.49 1.02
N GLN A 127 10.49 -4.98 2.14
CA GLN A 127 9.70 -6.23 2.21
C GLN A 127 8.45 -6.16 1.35
N THR A 128 7.95 -4.96 1.06
CA THR A 128 6.88 -4.85 0.07
C THR A 128 7.39 -5.13 -1.36
N GLY A 129 8.71 -5.14 -1.61
CA GLY A 129 9.40 -5.50 -2.86
C GLY A 129 10.23 -6.79 -2.84
N ASP A 130 10.55 -7.36 -1.68
CA ASP A 130 11.48 -8.49 -1.54
C ASP A 130 10.86 -9.76 -0.92
N THR A 131 9.53 -9.91 -0.92
CA THR A 131 8.95 -11.26 -0.80
C THR A 131 8.88 -11.91 -2.18
N ASN A 132 10.04 -12.37 -2.66
CA ASN A 132 10.14 -13.42 -3.68
C ASN A 132 9.81 -14.80 -3.08
#